data_AF-A0A2V9JM08-F1
#
_entry.id   AF-A0A2V9JM08-F1
#
_cell.length_a   1.000
_cell.length_b   1.000
_cell.length_c   1.000
_cell.angle_alpha   90.00
_cell.angle_beta   90.00
_cell.angle_gamma   90.00
#
_symmetry.space_group_name_H-M   'P 1'
#
loop_
_entity.id
_entity.type
_entity.pdbx_description
1 polymer ?
#
loop_
_entity_poly.entity_id
_entity_poly.type
_entity_poly.pdbx_seq_one_letter_code
_entity_poly.pdbx_strand_id
1 'polypeptide(L)'
;MIDLTRSTSASPAVHTVERDPGNAWRKDAAVAIDAPPDSDLLPLPEARWPENAARTGLCGSVSPRVVRWAGGAYRMYYTQILPRPGFPAGANDYDNATTRILSAASSDGQTWVPEPGVRLSAAQSGAGQLRVVSAEVVPFADRSGRLRMYYESCPGPQSVQNSIRSAVSEDGGLVWTPEPGIRLESPGRNY
;
A
#
# COMPACT_ATOMS: atom_id res chain seq x y z
N MET A 1 19.73 4.35 -22.01
CA MET A 1 18.62 5.32 -21.85
C MET A 1 17.37 4.63 -22.36
N ILE A 2 16.36 4.42 -21.51
CA ILE A 2 15.11 3.77 -21.91
C ILE A 2 14.29 4.78 -22.70
N ASP A 3 13.97 4.44 -23.95
CA ASP A 3 13.11 5.23 -24.82
C ASP A 3 11.63 4.87 -24.55
N LEU A 4 11.00 5.66 -23.68
CA LEU A 4 9.60 5.46 -23.27
C LEU A 4 8.59 5.78 -24.39
N THR A 5 9.01 6.41 -25.49
CA THR A 5 8.14 6.73 -26.63
C THR A 5 7.79 5.50 -27.48
N ARG A 6 8.50 4.39 -27.27
CA ARG A 6 8.26 3.10 -27.93
C ARG A 6 7.39 2.13 -27.12
N SER A 7 6.91 2.54 -25.95
CA SER A 7 5.96 1.74 -25.18
C SER A 7 4.58 1.80 -25.84
N THR A 8 4.20 0.73 -26.53
CA THR A 8 3.01 0.68 -27.41
C THR A 8 1.66 0.66 -26.68
N SER A 9 1.64 0.70 -25.35
CA SER A 9 0.48 1.12 -24.57
C SER A 9 0.92 1.45 -23.15
N ALA A 10 0.50 2.59 -22.61
CA ALA A 10 0.45 2.75 -21.16
C ALA A 10 -0.39 1.59 -20.60
N SER A 11 0.07 0.98 -19.50
CA SER A 11 -0.70 -0.06 -18.82
C SER A 11 -2.13 0.44 -18.63
N PRO A 12 -3.17 -0.24 -19.17
CA PRO A 12 -4.55 0.25 -19.13
C PRO A 12 -5.14 0.31 -17.70
N ALA A 13 -4.35 -0.07 -16.68
CA ALA A 13 -4.77 -0.19 -15.29
C ALA A 13 -4.21 0.89 -14.35
N VAL A 14 -3.38 1.82 -14.83
CA VAL A 14 -2.91 2.95 -14.01
C VAL A 14 -3.99 4.04 -14.04
N HIS A 15 -4.31 4.61 -12.87
CA HIS A 15 -5.28 5.71 -12.79
C HIS A 15 -4.82 6.89 -13.66
N THR A 16 -5.67 7.28 -14.61
CA THR A 16 -5.51 8.49 -15.42
C THR A 16 -6.66 9.44 -15.14
N VAL A 17 -6.37 10.74 -15.07
CA VAL A 17 -7.37 11.81 -15.03
C VAL A 17 -7.52 12.38 -16.45
N GLU A 18 -8.75 12.68 -16.86
CA GLU A 18 -9.07 13.10 -18.25
C GLU A 18 -8.37 14.40 -18.66
N ARG A 19 -8.09 15.27 -17.68
CA ARG A 19 -7.17 16.39 -17.79
C ARG A 19 -6.12 16.24 -16.71
N ASP A 20 -4.91 15.86 -17.11
CA ASP A 20 -3.73 16.04 -16.27
C ASP A 20 -3.53 17.55 -16.09
N PRO A 21 -3.73 18.11 -14.89
CA PRO A 21 -3.48 19.53 -14.70
C PRO A 21 -1.99 19.87 -14.89
N GLY A 22 -1.08 18.87 -14.88
CA GLY A 22 0.34 18.91 -15.25
C GLY A 22 1.23 19.76 -14.34
N ASN A 23 0.67 20.82 -13.78
CA ASN A 23 1.32 21.78 -12.89
C ASN A 23 0.35 22.39 -11.85
N ALA A 24 -0.98 22.25 -12.00
CA ALA A 24 -1.97 22.89 -11.13
C ALA A 24 -2.77 21.89 -10.28
N TRP A 25 -2.30 21.65 -9.06
CA TRP A 25 -2.97 20.76 -8.12
C TRP A 25 -3.88 21.55 -7.18
N ARG A 26 -5.15 21.14 -7.07
CA ARG A 26 -6.05 21.60 -6.00
C ARG A 26 -6.18 20.50 -4.98
N LYS A 27 -5.81 20.78 -3.74
CA LYS A 27 -5.98 19.85 -2.63
C LYS A 27 -7.47 19.73 -2.31
N ASP A 28 -7.96 18.50 -2.20
CA ASP A 28 -9.31 18.24 -1.71
C ASP A 28 -9.43 18.57 -0.22
N ALA A 29 -10.63 18.98 0.20
CA ALA A 29 -10.88 19.31 1.60
C ALA A 29 -10.87 18.06 2.50
N ALA A 30 -11.31 16.92 1.96
CA ALA A 30 -11.38 15.65 2.67
C ALA A 30 -10.12 14.81 2.48
N VAL A 31 -9.77 14.04 3.50
CA VAL A 31 -8.73 13.00 3.41
C VAL A 31 -9.34 11.76 2.76
N ALA A 32 -8.61 11.13 1.83
CA ALA A 32 -9.09 9.92 1.16
C ALA A 32 -9.19 8.72 2.13
N ILE A 33 -8.13 8.49 2.92
CA ILE A 33 -8.05 7.44 3.94
C ILE A 33 -7.35 8.01 5.17
N ASP A 34 -8.02 7.98 6.30
CA ASP A 34 -7.44 8.42 7.58
C ASP A 34 -6.49 7.38 8.16
N ALA A 35 -5.52 7.86 8.95
CA ALA A 35 -4.82 7.02 9.90
C ALA A 35 -5.75 6.69 11.08
N PRO A 36 -5.58 5.52 11.72
CA PRO A 36 -6.22 5.23 13.01
C PRO A 36 -5.92 6.34 14.02
N PRO A 37 -6.90 6.76 14.84
CA PRO A 37 -6.69 7.69 15.93
C PRO A 37 -5.87 7.04 17.04
N ASP A 38 -5.31 7.86 17.92
CA ASP A 38 -4.44 7.39 19.02
C ASP A 38 -5.19 6.46 20.00
N SER A 39 -6.52 6.49 20.00
CA SER A 39 -7.38 5.63 20.82
C SER A 39 -7.64 4.24 20.23
N ASP A 40 -7.29 3.98 18.97
CA ASP A 40 -7.55 2.73 18.26
C ASP A 40 -6.26 2.13 17.69
N LEU A 41 -5.56 1.36 18.54
CA LEU A 41 -4.26 0.76 18.21
C LEU A 41 -4.38 -0.63 17.58
N LEU A 42 -5.58 -1.22 17.59
CA LEU A 42 -5.87 -2.53 16.99
C LEU A 42 -7.06 -2.42 16.03
N PRO A 43 -7.01 -1.51 15.05
CA PRO A 43 -8.15 -1.22 14.21
C PRO A 43 -8.51 -2.41 13.32
N LEU A 44 -9.80 -2.55 13.03
CA LEU A 44 -10.24 -3.40 11.92
C LEU A 44 -9.76 -2.81 10.58
N PRO A 45 -9.45 -3.62 9.56
CA PRO A 45 -9.04 -3.13 8.24
C PRO A 45 -10.03 -2.14 7.60
N GLU A 46 -11.32 -2.38 7.78
CA GLU A 46 -12.43 -1.59 7.27
C GLU A 46 -12.84 -0.42 8.18
N ALA A 47 -12.13 -0.22 9.29
CA ALA A 47 -12.48 0.80 10.27
C ALA A 47 -12.45 2.21 9.68
N ARG A 48 -13.33 3.06 10.21
CA ARG A 48 -13.42 4.48 9.91
C ARG A 48 -13.56 5.23 11.21
N TRP A 49 -13.06 6.45 11.24
CA TRP A 49 -13.04 7.25 12.45
C TRP A 49 -13.60 8.64 12.17
N PRO A 50 -14.09 9.34 13.21
CA PRO A 50 -14.42 10.75 13.11
C PRO A 50 -13.21 11.58 12.65
N GLU A 51 -13.47 12.63 11.86
CA GLU A 51 -12.44 13.56 11.41
C GLU A 51 -11.75 14.26 12.60
N ASN A 52 -12.50 14.56 13.65
CA ASN A 52 -12.01 15.23 14.86
C ASN A 52 -11.31 14.31 15.87
N ALA A 53 -11.16 13.02 15.59
CA ALA A 53 -10.44 12.12 16.47
C ALA A 53 -8.94 12.49 16.54
N ALA A 54 -8.35 12.42 17.73
CA ALA A 54 -6.96 12.80 17.96
C ALA A 54 -5.99 11.88 17.21
N ARG A 55 -5.07 12.48 16.44
CA ARG A 55 -4.01 11.79 15.69
C ARG A 55 -2.71 12.56 15.93
N THR A 56 -1.86 12.05 16.79
CA THR A 56 -0.53 12.67 17.08
C THR A 56 0.56 12.18 16.13
N GLY A 57 0.21 11.34 15.16
CA GLY A 57 1.16 10.63 14.30
C GLY A 57 1.55 9.26 14.84
N LEU A 58 0.86 8.74 15.86
CA LEU A 58 1.10 7.42 16.42
C LEU A 58 0.88 6.29 15.41
N CYS A 59 -0.19 6.40 14.61
CA CYS A 59 -0.51 5.50 13.50
C CYS A 59 -0.37 6.26 12.17
N GLY A 60 -0.28 5.53 11.06
CA GLY A 60 -0.13 6.13 9.73
C GLY A 60 -0.89 5.37 8.64
N SER A 61 -1.27 6.09 7.58
CA SER A 61 -1.80 5.55 6.32
C SER A 61 -1.00 6.17 5.18
N VAL A 62 -0.12 5.39 4.55
CA VAL A 62 0.91 5.90 3.64
C VAL A 62 1.07 5.03 2.39
N SER A 63 1.89 5.49 1.46
CA SER A 63 2.25 4.79 0.22
C SER A 63 1.05 4.29 -0.60
N PRO A 64 0.08 5.17 -0.93
CA PRO A 64 -1.08 4.75 -1.68
C PRO A 64 -0.71 4.40 -3.13
N ARG A 65 -1.24 3.27 -3.62
CA ARG A 65 -1.20 2.86 -5.01
C ARG A 65 -2.60 2.59 -5.51
N VAL A 66 -3.05 3.37 -6.51
CA VAL A 66 -4.36 3.17 -7.13
C VAL A 66 -4.23 2.35 -8.41
N VAL A 67 -5.07 1.32 -8.52
CA VAL A 67 -5.30 0.55 -9.75
C VAL A 67 -6.74 0.72 -10.19
N ARG A 68 -6.96 0.77 -11.50
CA ARG A 68 -8.30 0.75 -12.09
C ARG A 68 -8.73 -0.71 -12.35
N TRP A 69 -9.97 -1.03 -12.00
CA TRP A 69 -10.60 -2.33 -12.20
C TRP A 69 -11.57 -2.32 -13.39
N ALA A 70 -11.94 -3.52 -13.87
CA ALA A 70 -12.97 -3.67 -14.90
C ALA A 70 -14.31 -3.04 -14.47
N GLY A 71 -14.94 -2.28 -15.35
CA GLY A 71 -16.17 -1.52 -15.03
C GLY A 71 -15.94 -0.08 -14.58
N GLY A 72 -14.68 0.37 -14.51
CA GLY A 72 -14.35 1.78 -14.28
C GLY A 72 -14.13 2.17 -12.83
N ALA A 73 -14.35 1.26 -11.88
CA ALA A 73 -14.04 1.44 -10.47
C ALA A 73 -12.51 1.39 -10.20
N TYR A 74 -12.13 1.80 -9.00
CA TYR A 74 -10.75 1.93 -8.53
C TYR A 74 -10.55 1.17 -7.21
N ARG A 75 -9.34 0.65 -7.02
CA ARG A 75 -8.87 0.14 -5.73
C ARG A 75 -7.55 0.79 -5.38
N MET A 76 -7.47 1.35 -4.19
CA MET A 76 -6.24 1.87 -3.58
C MET A 76 -5.69 0.79 -2.66
N TYR A 77 -4.41 0.47 -2.79
CA TYR A 77 -3.64 -0.25 -1.79
C TYR A 77 -2.83 0.76 -0.99
N TYR A 78 -2.77 0.60 0.33
CA TYR A 78 -2.01 1.51 1.17
C TYR A 78 -1.42 0.76 2.36
N THR A 79 -0.34 1.30 2.90
CA THR A 79 0.33 0.77 4.08
C THR A 79 -0.27 1.43 5.32
N GLN A 80 -0.77 0.64 6.25
CA GLN A 80 -1.12 1.09 7.58
C GLN A 80 0.03 0.82 8.55
N ILE A 81 0.44 1.85 9.30
CA ILE A 81 1.48 1.80 10.33
C ILE A 81 0.82 1.81 11.71
N LEU A 82 1.24 0.90 12.58
CA LEU A 82 0.69 0.70 13.92
C LEU A 82 1.82 0.50 14.95
N PRO A 83 1.58 0.78 16.24
CA PRO A 83 2.39 0.25 17.33
C PRO A 83 2.46 -1.27 17.30
N ARG A 84 3.55 -1.84 17.82
CA ARG A 84 3.68 -3.29 18.01
C ARG A 84 3.85 -3.65 19.48
N PRO A 85 3.59 -4.90 19.90
CA PRO A 85 3.77 -5.32 21.28
C PRO A 85 5.18 -5.00 21.81
N GLY A 86 5.25 -4.28 22.93
CA GLY A 86 6.50 -3.82 23.56
C GLY A 86 7.07 -2.50 23.00
N PHE A 87 6.53 -1.96 21.91
CA PHE A 87 7.01 -0.75 21.25
C PHE A 87 5.82 0.16 20.92
N PRO A 88 5.34 0.94 21.92
CA PRO A 88 4.08 1.65 21.82
C PRO A 88 4.15 2.90 20.94
N ALA A 89 5.33 3.39 20.58
CA ALA A 89 5.50 4.66 19.87
C ALA A 89 5.05 4.63 18.39
N GLY A 90 4.73 3.46 17.84
CA GLY A 90 4.15 3.33 16.50
C GLY A 90 4.99 4.03 15.44
N ALA A 91 4.35 4.84 14.58
CA ALA A 91 5.06 5.53 13.51
C ALA A 91 6.09 6.58 14.02
N ASN A 92 6.00 7.02 15.28
CA ASN A 92 7.00 7.90 15.90
C ASN A 92 8.31 7.15 16.27
N ASP A 93 8.30 5.82 16.24
CA ASP A 93 9.47 4.95 16.32
C ASP A 93 9.41 3.92 15.19
N TYR A 94 9.61 4.40 13.96
CA TYR A 94 9.41 3.61 12.75
C TYR A 94 10.31 2.36 12.68
N ASP A 95 11.47 2.38 13.33
CA ASP A 95 12.36 1.22 13.45
C ASP A 95 11.73 0.05 14.20
N ASN A 96 10.75 0.34 15.07
CA ASN A 96 10.03 -0.64 15.86
C ASN A 96 8.52 -0.66 15.58
N ALA A 97 8.02 0.04 14.57
CA ALA A 97 6.62 -0.05 14.19
C ALA A 97 6.30 -1.41 13.52
N THR A 98 5.03 -1.78 13.50
CA THR A 98 4.53 -2.82 12.59
C THR A 98 3.68 -2.21 11.48
N THR A 99 3.59 -2.89 10.35
CA THR A 99 2.72 -2.47 9.26
C THR A 99 1.96 -3.61 8.61
N ARG A 100 0.92 -3.23 7.87
CA ARG A 100 0.15 -4.12 7.00
C ARG A 100 -0.31 -3.36 5.77
N ILE A 101 -0.46 -4.05 4.64
CA ILE A 101 -1.05 -3.50 3.43
C ILE A 101 -2.55 -3.79 3.47
N LEU A 102 -3.33 -2.72 3.32
CA LEU A 102 -4.79 -2.73 3.25
C LEU A 102 -5.24 -2.25 1.87
N SER A 103 -6.55 -2.26 1.65
CA SER A 103 -7.14 -1.68 0.44
C SER A 103 -8.40 -0.88 0.72
N ALA A 104 -8.74 -0.01 -0.23
CA ALA A 104 -9.98 0.75 -0.26
C ALA A 104 -10.53 0.80 -1.69
N ALA A 105 -11.84 0.74 -1.85
CA ALA A 105 -12.52 0.83 -3.12
C ALA A 105 -13.10 2.22 -3.37
N SER A 106 -13.19 2.62 -4.64
CA SER A 106 -13.85 3.85 -5.06
C SER A 106 -14.50 3.66 -6.44
N SER A 107 -15.68 4.21 -6.66
CA SER A 107 -16.32 4.22 -7.98
C SER A 107 -15.98 5.48 -8.79
N ASP A 108 -15.52 6.54 -8.13
CA ASP A 108 -15.35 7.89 -8.69
C ASP A 108 -13.92 8.43 -8.61
N GLY A 109 -13.02 7.69 -7.94
CA GLY A 109 -11.63 8.08 -7.69
C GLY A 109 -11.47 9.17 -6.62
N GLN A 110 -12.57 9.65 -6.03
CA GLN A 110 -12.60 10.76 -5.07
C GLN A 110 -12.99 10.27 -3.67
N THR A 111 -14.04 9.46 -3.59
CA THR A 111 -14.54 8.91 -2.33
C THR A 111 -14.05 7.48 -2.17
N TRP A 112 -13.35 7.21 -1.06
CA TRP A 112 -12.73 5.91 -0.81
C TRP A 112 -13.38 5.19 0.38
N VAL A 113 -13.54 3.87 0.22
CA VAL A 113 -14.16 2.99 1.20
C VAL A 113 -13.18 1.90 1.59
N PRO A 114 -12.64 1.91 2.83
CA PRO A 114 -11.80 0.81 3.32
C PRO A 114 -12.49 -0.54 3.14
N GLU A 115 -11.75 -1.52 2.62
CA GLU A 115 -12.25 -2.87 2.37
C GLU A 115 -11.87 -3.82 3.52
N PRO A 116 -12.74 -4.79 3.87
CA PRO A 116 -12.48 -5.70 4.97
C PRO A 116 -11.35 -6.68 4.66
N GLY A 117 -10.49 -6.93 5.66
CA GLY A 117 -9.37 -7.86 5.56
C GLY A 117 -8.03 -7.24 5.18
N VAL A 118 -6.95 -7.93 5.56
CA VAL A 118 -5.56 -7.53 5.30
C VAL A 118 -5.10 -8.10 3.96
N ARG A 119 -4.52 -7.26 3.09
CA ARG A 119 -3.99 -7.70 1.79
C ARG A 119 -2.64 -8.37 1.94
N LEU A 120 -1.77 -7.82 2.79
CA LEU A 120 -0.50 -8.44 3.12
C LEU A 120 -0.03 -7.98 4.50
N SER A 121 0.21 -8.93 5.41
CA SER A 121 0.83 -8.66 6.71
C SER A 121 2.36 -8.71 6.63
N ALA A 122 3.05 -8.07 7.60
CA ALA A 122 4.50 -8.20 7.75
C ALA A 122 4.96 -9.66 7.91
N ALA A 123 4.16 -10.50 8.56
CA ALA A 123 4.49 -11.91 8.72
C ALA A 123 4.48 -12.64 7.36
N GLN A 124 3.43 -12.43 6.57
CA GLN A 124 3.30 -13.01 5.22
C GLN A 124 4.36 -12.48 4.25
N SER A 125 4.83 -11.25 4.42
CA SER A 125 5.89 -10.68 3.57
C SER A 125 7.28 -11.29 3.84
N GLY A 126 7.43 -11.98 4.97
CA GLY A 126 8.72 -12.44 5.49
C GLY A 126 9.46 -11.40 6.34
N ALA A 127 8.79 -10.32 6.75
CA ALA A 127 9.31 -9.32 7.69
C ALA A 127 9.03 -9.66 9.17
N GLY A 128 8.36 -10.78 9.44
CA GLY A 128 7.99 -11.18 10.80
C GLY A 128 6.99 -10.20 11.41
N GLN A 129 7.38 -9.53 12.50
CA GLN A 129 6.51 -8.59 13.22
C GLN A 129 6.74 -7.13 12.84
N LEU A 130 7.68 -6.83 11.95
CA LEU A 130 8.01 -5.47 11.58
C LEU A 130 7.21 -5.01 10.37
N ARG A 131 7.86 -4.74 9.24
CA ARG A 131 7.26 -3.85 8.25
C ARG A 131 7.20 -4.49 6.86
N VAL A 132 6.02 -4.39 6.27
CA VAL A 132 5.75 -4.54 4.84
C VAL A 132 5.15 -3.24 4.31
N VAL A 133 5.79 -2.63 3.32
CA VAL A 133 5.41 -1.28 2.86
C VAL A 133 5.48 -1.15 1.33
N SER A 134 4.97 -0.02 0.82
CA SER A 134 5.16 0.41 -0.57
C SER A 134 4.65 -0.60 -1.61
N ALA A 135 3.36 -0.93 -1.51
CA ALA A 135 2.68 -1.85 -2.43
C ALA A 135 2.58 -1.27 -3.85
N GLU A 136 3.41 -1.74 -4.78
CA GLU A 136 3.29 -1.43 -6.21
C GLU A 136 2.57 -2.56 -6.94
N VAL A 137 1.33 -2.31 -7.34
CA VAL A 137 0.47 -3.30 -7.99
C VAL A 137 0.41 -3.07 -9.49
N VAL A 138 0.66 -4.15 -10.24
CA VAL A 138 0.62 -4.18 -11.71
C VAL A 138 -0.18 -5.39 -12.20
N PRO A 139 -0.94 -5.25 -13.30
CA PRO A 139 -1.60 -6.40 -13.93
C PRO A 139 -0.59 -7.30 -14.65
N PHE A 140 -0.90 -8.58 -14.75
CA PHE A 140 -0.19 -9.47 -15.66
C PHE A 140 -0.49 -9.11 -17.13
N ALA A 141 0.51 -9.21 -18.00
CA ALA A 141 0.39 -8.88 -19.42
C ALA A 141 -0.50 -9.88 -20.20
N ASP A 142 -0.80 -11.04 -19.62
CA ASP A 142 -1.57 -12.12 -20.24
C ASP A 142 -3.08 -11.87 -20.28
N ARG A 143 -3.56 -10.71 -19.77
CA ARG A 143 -4.98 -10.36 -19.67
C ARG A 143 -5.83 -11.34 -18.85
N SER A 144 -5.20 -12.15 -18.01
CA SER A 144 -5.90 -13.09 -17.11
C SER A 144 -6.69 -12.39 -16.00
N GLY A 145 -6.47 -11.09 -15.78
CA GLY A 145 -6.99 -10.36 -14.63
C GLY A 145 -6.18 -10.58 -13.34
N ARG A 146 -5.14 -11.42 -13.40
CA ARG A 146 -4.20 -11.61 -12.29
C ARG A 146 -3.40 -10.33 -12.06
N LEU A 147 -3.08 -10.10 -10.79
CA LEU A 147 -2.27 -8.97 -10.36
C LEU A 147 -0.99 -9.47 -9.68
N ARG A 148 0.07 -8.69 -9.82
CA ARG A 148 1.29 -8.83 -9.02
C ARG A 148 1.50 -7.56 -8.21
N MET A 149 1.76 -7.75 -6.91
CA MET A 149 2.22 -6.70 -6.02
C MET A 149 3.71 -6.89 -5.84
N TYR A 150 4.49 -5.84 -6.06
CA TYR A 150 5.84 -5.70 -5.54
C TYR A 150 5.76 -4.90 -4.23
N TYR A 151 6.50 -5.32 -3.23
CA TYR A 151 6.48 -4.67 -1.92
C TYR A 151 7.85 -4.73 -1.28
N GLU A 152 8.11 -3.79 -0.40
CA GLU A 152 9.30 -3.78 0.44
C GLU A 152 9.03 -4.62 1.70
N SER A 153 9.92 -5.57 1.99
CA SER A 153 9.91 -6.37 3.21
C SER A 153 11.08 -5.96 4.10
N CYS A 154 10.79 -5.40 5.26
CA CYS A 154 11.77 -4.87 6.21
C CYS A 154 11.76 -5.73 7.49
N PRO A 155 12.65 -6.73 7.63
CA PRO A 155 12.66 -7.66 8.77
C PRO A 155 13.29 -7.05 10.03
N GLY A 156 13.79 -5.81 9.97
CA GLY A 156 14.48 -5.14 11.05
C GLY A 156 14.24 -3.61 11.08
N PRO A 157 14.92 -2.91 12.01
CA PRO A 157 15.05 -1.45 11.96
C PRO A 157 15.68 -1.01 10.64
N GLN A 158 15.66 0.30 10.32
CA GLN A 158 16.20 0.80 9.05
C GLN A 158 17.69 0.50 8.83
N SER A 159 18.45 0.21 9.89
CA SER A 159 19.84 -0.25 9.76
C SER A 159 19.98 -1.68 9.25
N VAL A 160 18.92 -2.48 9.29
CA VAL A 160 18.88 -3.85 8.76
C VAL A 160 18.38 -3.82 7.31
N GLN A 161 19.12 -4.51 6.45
CA GLN A 161 18.83 -4.61 5.02
C GLN A 161 17.39 -5.07 4.74
N ASN A 162 16.68 -4.31 3.91
CA ASN A 162 15.38 -4.69 3.35
C ASN A 162 15.51 -5.48 2.04
N SER A 163 14.37 -5.91 1.49
CA SER A 163 14.33 -6.54 0.16
C SER A 163 13.02 -6.22 -0.54
N ILE A 164 13.06 -6.09 -1.87
CA ILE A 164 11.84 -6.07 -2.68
C ILE A 164 11.44 -7.50 -2.99
N ARG A 165 10.17 -7.82 -2.70
CA ARG A 165 9.56 -9.13 -2.91
C ARG A 165 8.28 -8.96 -3.70
N SER A 166 7.60 -10.07 -4.00
CA SER A 166 6.32 -10.01 -4.70
C SER A 166 5.29 -10.98 -4.17
N ALA A 167 4.03 -10.69 -4.46
CA ALA A 167 2.87 -11.54 -4.22
C ALA A 167 1.95 -11.50 -5.44
N VAL A 168 1.21 -12.57 -5.67
CA VAL A 168 0.23 -12.68 -6.75
C VAL A 168 -1.18 -12.74 -6.21
N SER A 169 -2.11 -12.18 -6.96
CA SER A 169 -3.53 -12.28 -6.70
C SER A 169 -4.25 -12.80 -7.93
N GLU A 170 -5.15 -13.76 -7.73
CA GLU A 170 -5.98 -14.37 -8.76
C GLU A 170 -7.45 -13.93 -8.66
N ASP A 171 -7.84 -13.30 -7.55
CA ASP A 171 -9.21 -12.86 -7.27
C ASP A 171 -9.43 -11.36 -7.50
N GLY A 172 -8.48 -10.73 -8.19
CA GLY A 172 -8.56 -9.31 -8.48
C GLY A 172 -8.00 -8.38 -7.41
N GLY A 173 -7.17 -8.91 -6.53
CA GLY A 173 -6.36 -8.13 -5.61
C GLY A 173 -6.91 -8.04 -4.20
N LEU A 174 -7.81 -8.93 -3.81
CA LEU A 174 -8.24 -9.04 -2.42
C LEU A 174 -7.38 -10.06 -1.68
N VAL A 175 -7.14 -11.23 -2.25
CA VAL A 175 -6.28 -12.26 -1.68
C VAL A 175 -4.93 -12.25 -2.39
N TRP A 176 -3.85 -12.22 -1.59
CA TRP A 176 -2.49 -12.19 -2.08
C TRP A 176 -1.69 -13.37 -1.55
N THR A 177 -1.00 -14.05 -2.46
CA THR A 177 -0.09 -15.16 -2.16
C THR A 177 1.35 -14.71 -2.41
N PRO A 178 2.20 -14.58 -1.38
CA PRO A 178 3.61 -14.29 -1.54
C PRO A 178 4.28 -15.27 -2.50
N GLU A 179 5.04 -14.74 -3.45
CA GLU A 179 5.85 -15.56 -4.34
C GLU A 179 7.20 -15.88 -3.69
N PRO A 180 7.80 -17.05 -3.96
CA PRO A 180 9.13 -17.36 -3.46
C PRO A 180 10.20 -16.45 -4.07
N GLY A 181 11.29 -16.27 -3.33
CA GLY A 181 12.49 -15.56 -3.75
C GLY A 181 12.41 -14.03 -3.62
N ILE A 182 13.54 -13.40 -3.90
CA ILE A 182 13.75 -11.96 -3.78
C ILE A 182 13.78 -11.35 -5.19
N ARG A 183 13.21 -10.15 -5.36
CA ARG A 183 13.17 -9.43 -6.64
C ARG A 183 14.29 -8.41 -6.74
N LEU A 184 14.62 -7.76 -5.62
CA LEU A 184 15.75 -6.86 -5.52
C LEU A 184 16.29 -6.85 -4.08
N GLU A 185 17.59 -7.02 -3.97
CA GLU A 185 18.36 -6.78 -2.76
C GLU A 185 19.81 -6.46 -3.13
N SER A 186 20.53 -5.77 -2.25
CA SER A 186 21.98 -5.61 -2.38
C SER A 186 22.62 -5.39 -1.01
N PRO A 187 23.82 -5.94 -0.77
CA PRO A 187 24.47 -5.86 0.53
C PRO A 187 24.58 -4.42 1.05
N GLY A 188 24.05 -4.19 2.26
CA GLY A 188 24.12 -2.90 2.94
C GLY A 188 23.29 -1.79 2.30
N ARG A 189 22.33 -2.11 1.43
CA ARG A 189 21.43 -1.15 0.80
C ARG A 189 19.97 -1.44 1.17
N ASN A 190 19.21 -0.37 1.36
CA ASN A 190 17.76 -0.41 1.42
C ASN A 190 17.16 0.17 0.14
N TYR A 191 16.02 -0.37 -0.27
CA TYR A 191 15.25 -0.03 -1.46
C TYR A 191 13.82 0.38 -1.14
#